data_AF-A0A285NBJ7-F1
#
_entry.id   AF-A0A285NBJ7-F1
#
_cell.length_a   1.000
_cell.length_b   1.000
_cell.length_c   1.000
_cell.angle_alpha   90.00
_cell.angle_beta   90.00
_cell.angle_gamma   90.00
#
_symmetry.space_group_name_H-M   'P 1'
#
loop_
_entity.id
_entity.type
_entity.pdbx_description
1 polymer ?
#
loop_
_entity_poly.entity_id
_entity_poly.type
_entity_poly.pdbx_seq_one_letter_code
_entity_poly.pdbx_strand_id
1 'polypeptide(L)'
;MQVVAAIITISTFAFGVFQSTHVQELLGGDDIEAPENSSDTLQNESDNEEGEESVGGDPRLSNGLFEIVSTTETANLTYRFTVDGAVAAASADGNEADVDSDGPWDDTISDSGDGTVTVMGKTGNQDGDAFEIDGSISSFERTGGDSGMRLEFDDEFVTPRLVTDPMAYNRTFEIISTSEDDTFTYQFIVDGAVYEAQANGNQGDIDSGGEWEDTIRENDDGTVTVFGREGLAEGDVFLVNGDIEEFWKTGGDSGMILQLDERDVTDEFVDNDTAAQEG
;
A
#
# COMPACT_ATOMS: atom_id res chain seq x y z
N MET A 1 -4.68 -45.27 -2.88
CA MET A 1 -3.49 -44.58 -3.42
C MET A 1 -3.58 -44.64 -4.93
N GLN A 2 -4.11 -43.57 -5.54
CA GLN A 2 -4.18 -43.41 -6.99
C GLN A 2 -4.05 -41.91 -7.24
N VAL A 3 -2.89 -41.50 -7.74
CA VAL A 3 -2.59 -40.12 -8.09
C VAL A 3 -2.91 -39.97 -9.58
N VAL A 4 -3.87 -39.10 -9.90
CA VAL A 4 -4.21 -38.73 -11.28
C VAL A 4 -3.53 -37.41 -11.56
N ALA A 5 -2.57 -37.40 -12.49
CA ALA A 5 -1.88 -36.21 -12.94
C ALA A 5 -2.69 -35.50 -14.03
N ALA A 6 -2.97 -34.21 -13.86
CA ALA A 6 -3.58 -33.36 -14.87
C ALA A 6 -2.48 -32.76 -15.76
N ILE A 7 -2.64 -32.88 -17.08
CA ILE A 7 -1.78 -32.30 -18.11
C ILE A 7 -2.37 -30.95 -18.50
N ILE A 8 -1.65 -29.86 -18.22
CA ILE A 8 -2.00 -28.51 -18.67
C ILE A 8 -1.43 -28.29 -20.06
N THR A 9 -2.30 -27.93 -21.02
CA THR A 9 -1.92 -27.60 -22.39
C THR A 9 -1.89 -26.07 -22.52
N ILE A 10 -0.72 -25.52 -22.88
CA ILE A 10 -0.54 -24.08 -23.11
C ILE A 10 -0.82 -23.79 -24.59
N SER A 11 -1.85 -22.99 -24.85
CA SER A 11 -2.17 -22.49 -26.20
C SER A 11 -1.39 -21.20 -26.48
N THR A 12 -0.60 -21.21 -27.55
CA THR A 12 0.17 -20.06 -28.04
C THR A 12 -0.74 -19.14 -28.87
N PHE A 13 -0.87 -17.86 -28.48
CA PHE A 13 -1.54 -16.84 -29.29
C PHE A 13 -0.54 -16.14 -30.23
N ALA A 14 -0.96 -15.96 -31.49
CA ALA A 14 -0.17 -15.33 -32.55
C ALA A 14 -0.35 -13.80 -32.56
N PHE A 15 0.77 -13.07 -32.62
CA PHE A 15 0.81 -11.62 -32.78
C PHE A 15 0.49 -11.20 -34.23
N GLY A 16 -0.48 -10.28 -34.38
CA GLY A 16 -0.84 -9.66 -35.65
C GLY A 16 0.10 -8.51 -36.03
N VAL A 17 0.52 -8.47 -37.29
CA VAL A 17 1.38 -7.46 -37.91
C VAL A 17 0.52 -6.28 -38.38
N PHE A 18 0.82 -5.05 -37.94
CA PHE A 18 0.29 -3.82 -38.51
C PHE A 18 1.21 -3.31 -39.63
N GLN A 19 0.68 -3.12 -40.83
CA GLN A 19 1.38 -2.48 -41.96
C GLN A 19 1.10 -0.97 -41.96
N SER A 20 2.18 -0.17 -41.92
CA SER A 20 2.15 1.28 -42.08
C SER A 20 2.19 1.64 -43.57
N THR A 21 1.22 2.44 -44.02
CA THR A 21 1.13 2.89 -45.41
C THR A 21 1.79 4.27 -45.53
N HIS A 22 2.88 4.33 -46.29
CA HIS A 22 3.60 5.55 -46.65
C HIS A 22 2.90 6.24 -47.83
N VAL A 23 2.51 7.50 -47.67
CA VAL A 23 2.04 8.36 -48.79
C VAL A 23 3.15 9.35 -49.11
N GLN A 24 3.78 9.18 -50.27
CA GLN A 24 4.59 10.19 -50.93
C GLN A 24 3.70 11.02 -51.83
N GLU A 25 3.65 12.34 -51.61
CA GLU A 25 3.34 13.30 -52.66
C GLU A 25 4.48 14.28 -52.84
N LEU A 26 4.61 14.68 -54.10
CA LEU A 26 5.79 15.12 -54.80
C LEU A 26 5.51 16.52 -55.34
N LEU A 27 6.53 17.39 -55.37
CA LEU A 27 6.88 18.39 -56.42
C LEU A 27 7.02 19.86 -56.00
N GLY A 28 8.17 20.41 -56.45
CA GLY A 28 8.45 21.83 -56.73
C GLY A 28 9.31 22.49 -55.64
N GLY A 29 10.60 22.82 -55.84
CA GLY A 29 11.31 23.25 -57.04
C GLY A 29 11.64 24.73 -56.89
N ASP A 30 12.89 25.07 -56.57
CA ASP A 30 13.68 26.13 -57.20
C ASP A 30 14.98 26.43 -56.40
N ASP A 31 16.08 26.18 -57.11
CA ASP A 31 17.34 26.91 -57.21
C ASP A 31 18.03 27.63 -56.03
N ILE A 32 19.27 27.17 -55.80
CA ILE A 32 20.55 27.93 -55.77
C ILE A 32 20.73 28.99 -54.65
N GLU A 33 21.65 28.74 -53.72
CA GLU A 33 22.97 29.39 -53.64
C GLU A 33 23.81 28.75 -52.51
N ALA A 34 25.03 28.31 -52.84
CA ALA A 34 26.05 27.95 -51.87
C ALA A 34 26.74 29.22 -51.36
N PRO A 35 27.11 29.26 -50.06
CA PRO A 35 28.54 29.36 -49.80
C PRO A 35 29.02 28.55 -48.58
N GLU A 36 30.12 27.84 -48.81
CA GLU A 36 31.37 27.85 -48.03
C GLU A 36 31.30 28.00 -46.49
N ASN A 37 31.73 26.91 -45.83
CA ASN A 37 32.82 26.90 -44.84
C ASN A 37 32.62 27.63 -43.49
N SER A 38 32.40 26.86 -42.42
CA SER A 38 33.32 26.90 -41.27
C SER A 38 33.14 25.66 -40.38
N SER A 39 34.24 24.93 -40.22
CA SER A 39 34.53 24.02 -39.13
C SER A 39 34.15 24.66 -37.79
N ASP A 40 33.20 24.08 -37.06
CA ASP A 40 33.10 24.31 -35.63
C ASP A 40 32.94 23.01 -34.87
N THR A 41 33.77 22.92 -33.84
CA THR A 41 34.05 21.73 -33.04
C THR A 41 33.06 21.73 -31.90
N LEU A 42 32.16 20.74 -31.84
CA LEU A 42 31.38 20.48 -30.63
C LEU A 42 31.87 19.19 -30.00
N GLN A 43 32.62 19.39 -28.92
CA GLN A 43 32.99 18.39 -27.94
C GLN A 43 31.70 17.81 -27.37
N ASN A 44 31.52 16.51 -27.58
CA ASN A 44 30.49 15.72 -26.94
C ASN A 44 31.00 15.38 -25.53
N GLU A 45 30.82 16.29 -24.59
CA GLU A 45 31.01 16.01 -23.15
C GLU A 45 29.79 15.21 -22.68
N SER A 46 30.04 13.92 -22.46
CA SER A 46 29.09 12.98 -21.90
C SER A 46 29.09 13.13 -20.37
N ASP A 47 28.39 14.15 -19.88
CA ASP A 47 28.01 14.24 -18.47
C ASP A 47 26.60 13.64 -18.32
N ASN A 48 26.55 12.32 -18.18
CA ASN A 48 25.37 11.61 -17.68
C ASN A 48 25.58 11.39 -16.18
N GLU A 49 25.50 12.48 -15.42
CA GLU A 49 25.24 12.40 -13.98
C GLU A 49 23.75 12.07 -13.85
N GLU A 50 23.45 10.78 -13.70
CA GLU A 50 22.18 10.32 -13.17
C GLU A 50 22.12 10.83 -11.73
N GLY A 51 21.60 12.05 -11.59
CA GLY A 51 21.16 12.58 -10.32
C GLY A 51 20.07 11.66 -9.82
N GLU A 52 20.41 10.83 -8.84
CA GLU A 52 19.43 10.22 -7.95
C GLU A 52 18.60 11.38 -7.41
N GLU A 53 17.35 11.49 -7.90
CA GLU A 53 16.39 12.40 -7.29
C GLU A 53 16.20 11.90 -5.87
N SER A 54 16.92 12.53 -4.95
CA SER A 54 16.64 12.52 -3.53
C SER A 54 15.16 12.83 -3.43
N VAL A 55 14.38 11.78 -3.15
CA VAL A 55 12.97 11.87 -2.80
C VAL A 55 12.97 12.67 -1.51
N GLY A 56 12.91 14.00 -1.64
CA GLY A 56 12.89 14.90 -0.49
C GLY A 56 11.75 14.46 0.40
N GLY A 57 12.06 14.21 1.68
CA GLY A 57 11.11 13.75 2.67
C GLY A 57 9.84 14.60 2.66
N ASP A 58 8.69 13.98 2.96
CA ASP A 58 7.41 14.69 2.98
C ASP A 58 7.50 15.82 4.02
N PRO A 59 7.44 17.11 3.61
CA PRO A 59 7.62 18.23 4.54
C PRO A 59 6.47 18.33 5.57
N ARG A 60 5.41 17.51 5.43
CA ARG A 60 4.33 17.40 6.40
C ARG A 60 4.68 16.49 7.59
N LEU A 61 5.67 15.62 7.45
CA LEU A 61 6.13 14.71 8.49
C LEU A 61 7.36 15.32 9.17
N SER A 62 7.16 16.51 9.74
CA SER A 62 8.23 17.23 10.41
C SER A 62 7.82 17.82 11.73
N ASN A 63 8.70 17.72 12.73
CA ASN A 63 8.54 18.31 14.06
C ASN A 63 7.27 17.83 14.77
N GLY A 64 7.31 16.65 15.36
CA GLY A 64 6.14 16.04 15.98
C GLY A 64 6.43 14.68 16.59
N LEU A 65 5.37 14.06 17.09
CA LEU A 65 5.38 12.72 17.65
C LEU A 65 5.22 11.69 16.53
N PHE A 66 6.10 10.70 16.46
CA PHE A 66 6.03 9.59 15.51
C PHE A 66 5.89 8.26 16.25
N GLU A 67 4.86 7.49 15.92
CA GLU A 67 4.57 6.20 16.53
C GLU A 67 4.64 5.07 15.49
N ILE A 68 5.18 3.93 15.92
CA ILE A 68 5.37 2.73 15.12
C ILE A 68 4.74 1.58 15.90
N VAL A 69 3.61 1.09 15.42
CA VAL A 69 2.77 0.13 16.14
C VAL A 69 2.74 -1.19 15.39
N SER A 70 3.04 -2.27 16.09
CA SER A 70 2.80 -3.65 15.62
C SER A 70 1.29 -3.87 15.57
N THR A 71 0.72 -4.48 14.54
CA THR A 71 -0.74 -4.69 14.49
C THR A 71 -1.17 -6.15 14.68
N THR A 72 -0.25 -7.10 14.66
CA THR A 72 -0.57 -8.54 14.73
C THR A 72 -0.25 -9.11 16.12
N GLU A 73 -1.18 -9.87 16.71
CA GLU A 73 -0.97 -10.51 18.01
C GLU A 73 0.18 -11.53 17.92
N THR A 74 1.04 -11.61 18.95
CA THR A 74 2.15 -12.58 19.06
C THR A 74 3.27 -12.48 18.01
N ALA A 75 3.12 -11.61 17.01
CA ALA A 75 4.13 -11.32 16.01
C ALA A 75 5.02 -10.14 16.46
N ASN A 76 6.15 -9.96 15.76
CA ASN A 76 7.03 -8.82 15.95
C ASN A 76 7.25 -8.08 14.63
N LEU A 77 7.67 -6.84 14.76
CA LEU A 77 8.07 -5.92 13.71
C LEU A 77 9.47 -5.40 14.05
N THR A 78 10.41 -5.48 13.11
CA THR A 78 11.67 -4.73 13.21
C THR A 78 11.69 -3.67 12.13
N TYR A 79 12.18 -2.47 12.46
CA TYR A 79 12.12 -1.34 11.57
C TYR A 79 13.42 -0.52 11.59
N ARG A 80 13.55 0.35 10.60
CA ARG A 80 14.54 1.41 10.51
C ARG A 80 13.89 2.64 9.90
N PHE A 81 14.18 3.82 10.43
CA PHE A 81 13.83 5.07 9.77
C PHE A 81 14.97 6.09 9.88
N THR A 82 14.97 7.07 8.99
CA THR A 82 15.96 8.15 8.96
C THR A 82 15.25 9.49 9.04
N VAL A 83 15.82 10.39 9.82
CA VAL A 83 15.36 11.76 10.02
C VAL A 83 16.46 12.73 9.64
N ASP A 84 16.13 13.74 8.85
CA ASP A 84 16.95 14.91 8.63
C ASP A 84 16.70 15.89 9.78
N GLY A 85 17.45 15.74 10.88
CA GLY A 85 17.25 16.48 12.12
C GLY A 85 17.67 15.69 13.36
N ALA A 86 16.86 15.73 14.41
CA ALA A 86 17.08 15.05 15.68
C ALA A 86 15.89 14.14 16.05
N VAL A 87 16.17 13.11 16.84
CA VAL A 87 15.17 12.18 17.37
C VAL A 87 15.44 11.94 18.86
N ALA A 88 14.38 11.85 19.65
CA ALA A 88 14.43 11.43 21.05
C ALA A 88 13.35 10.38 21.32
N ALA A 89 13.58 9.50 22.30
CA ALA A 89 12.54 8.62 22.82
C ALA A 89 11.38 9.42 23.39
N ALA A 90 10.15 8.96 23.13
CA ALA A 90 8.92 9.55 23.65
C ALA A 90 8.00 8.45 24.20
N SER A 91 6.84 8.88 24.70
CA SER A 91 5.76 7.96 25.08
C SER A 91 4.42 8.56 24.67
N ALA A 92 3.57 7.76 24.04
CA ALA A 92 2.25 8.15 23.56
C ALA A 92 1.33 6.93 23.51
N ASP A 93 0.06 7.09 23.88
CA ASP A 93 -0.96 6.04 23.82
C ASP A 93 -0.60 4.64 24.39
N GLY A 94 0.35 4.60 25.33
CA GLY A 94 0.86 3.36 25.93
C GLY A 94 2.09 2.77 25.23
N ASN A 95 2.48 3.34 24.10
CA ASN A 95 3.71 3.08 23.36
C ASN A 95 4.88 3.88 23.95
N GLU A 96 6.05 3.26 24.09
CA GLU A 96 7.27 3.90 24.60
C GLU A 96 8.48 3.23 23.96
N ALA A 97 9.36 4.02 23.33
CA ALA A 97 10.59 3.50 22.75
C ALA A 97 11.57 3.08 23.86
N ASP A 98 12.08 1.85 23.78
CA ASP A 98 13.01 1.30 24.78
C ASP A 98 14.45 1.57 24.36
N VAL A 99 14.92 2.81 24.51
CA VAL A 99 16.25 3.23 24.02
C VAL A 99 17.36 3.02 25.06
N ASP A 100 18.44 2.36 24.64
CA ASP A 100 19.64 2.05 25.43
C ASP A 100 19.33 1.22 26.71
N SER A 101 18.39 0.28 26.61
CA SER A 101 17.88 -0.53 27.72
C SER A 101 18.67 -1.81 28.01
N ASP A 102 19.65 -2.15 27.14
CA ASP A 102 20.39 -3.41 27.14
C ASP A 102 19.47 -4.66 26.95
N GLY A 103 18.24 -4.46 26.48
CA GLY A 103 17.21 -5.48 26.28
C GLY A 103 17.18 -6.12 24.88
N PRO A 104 16.41 -7.21 24.68
CA PRO A 104 16.18 -7.80 23.35
C PRO A 104 15.19 -7.01 22.47
N TRP A 105 14.64 -5.92 22.99
CA TRP A 105 13.71 -4.98 22.36
C TRP A 105 14.30 -3.56 22.35
N ASP A 106 15.61 -3.47 22.51
CA ASP A 106 16.31 -2.19 22.63
C ASP A 106 16.35 -1.46 21.28
N ASP A 107 15.90 -0.22 21.30
CA ASP A 107 15.93 0.70 20.18
C ASP A 107 17.26 1.45 20.16
N THR A 108 17.79 1.69 18.96
CA THR A 108 19.05 2.40 18.77
C THR A 108 18.81 3.69 18.00
N ILE A 109 19.22 4.82 18.59
CA ILE A 109 19.26 6.12 17.94
C ILE A 109 20.73 6.45 17.61
N SER A 110 21.05 6.60 16.32
CA SER A 110 22.41 6.87 15.85
C SER A 110 22.48 8.16 15.03
N ASP A 111 23.17 9.16 15.56
CA ASP A 111 23.52 10.41 14.87
C ASP A 111 24.79 10.20 14.03
N SER A 112 24.69 10.47 12.73
CA SER A 112 25.80 10.33 11.77
C SER A 112 26.77 11.51 11.80
N GLY A 113 26.39 12.63 12.42
CA GLY A 113 27.15 13.88 12.50
C GLY A 113 27.03 14.78 11.27
N ASP A 114 26.24 14.41 10.26
CA ASP A 114 25.95 15.25 9.09
C ASP A 114 24.58 15.96 9.18
N GLY A 115 23.88 15.80 10.31
CA GLY A 115 22.53 16.31 10.53
C GLY A 115 21.44 15.27 10.27
N THR A 116 21.80 14.02 9.96
CA THR A 116 20.86 12.90 9.87
C THR A 116 20.95 11.98 11.09
N VAL A 117 19.79 11.47 11.52
CA VAL A 117 19.67 10.48 12.59
C VAL A 117 19.00 9.24 12.03
N THR A 118 19.60 8.08 12.28
CA THR A 118 19.00 6.78 11.97
C THR A 118 18.51 6.12 13.25
N VAL A 119 17.25 5.68 13.23
CA VAL A 119 16.66 4.87 14.30
C VAL A 119 16.47 3.46 13.79
N MET A 120 16.83 2.49 14.62
CA MET A 120 16.52 1.08 14.41
C MET A 120 15.84 0.56 15.65
N GLY A 121 14.76 -0.18 15.48
CA GLY A 121 13.99 -0.64 16.62
C GLY A 121 13.19 -1.90 16.37
N LYS A 122 12.52 -2.34 17.42
CA LYS A 122 11.72 -3.57 17.38
C LYS A 122 10.54 -3.48 18.34
N THR A 123 9.35 -3.69 17.80
CA THR A 123 8.10 -3.76 18.55
C THR A 123 7.32 -5.06 18.24
N GLY A 124 6.22 -5.34 18.93
CA GLY A 124 5.47 -6.59 18.81
C GLY A 124 4.25 -6.69 19.71
N ASN A 125 3.44 -7.74 19.55
CA ASN A 125 2.27 -8.04 20.38
C ASN A 125 1.27 -6.88 20.51
N GLN A 126 1.05 -6.12 19.44
CA GLN A 126 0.19 -4.92 19.44
C GLN A 126 0.69 -3.75 20.28
N ASP A 127 1.92 -3.82 20.79
CA ASP A 127 2.62 -2.67 21.35
C ASP A 127 3.27 -1.84 20.21
N GLY A 128 3.75 -0.66 20.58
CA GLY A 128 4.44 0.25 19.68
C GLY A 128 5.56 1.04 20.37
N ASP A 129 6.37 1.70 19.54
CA ASP A 129 7.44 2.59 19.97
C ASP A 129 7.09 4.01 19.55
N ALA A 130 7.43 4.99 20.39
CA ALA A 130 7.12 6.40 20.18
C ALA A 130 8.38 7.27 20.23
N PHE A 131 8.49 8.21 19.28
CA PHE A 131 9.65 9.09 19.12
C PHE A 131 9.23 10.56 18.93
N GLU A 132 9.93 11.48 19.58
CA GLU A 132 9.83 12.91 19.28
C GLU A 132 10.83 13.23 18.16
N ILE A 133 10.32 13.79 17.06
CA ILE A 133 11.08 14.15 15.86
C ILE A 133 11.25 15.67 15.81
N ASP A 134 12.47 16.17 15.67
CA ASP A 134 12.80 17.58 15.36
C ASP A 134 13.57 17.62 14.03
N GLY A 135 12.84 17.61 12.91
CA GLY A 135 13.36 17.33 11.58
C GLY A 135 12.30 16.73 10.67
N SER A 136 12.68 16.21 9.51
CA SER A 136 11.78 15.51 8.57
C SER A 136 12.15 14.04 8.46
N ILE A 137 11.15 13.15 8.45
CA ILE A 137 11.37 11.73 8.16
C ILE A 137 11.69 11.58 6.66
N SER A 138 12.91 11.16 6.34
CA SER A 138 13.40 11.01 4.96
C SER A 138 13.28 9.58 4.43
N SER A 139 13.22 8.57 5.31
CA SER A 139 12.92 7.20 4.91
C SER A 139 12.36 6.36 6.06
N PHE A 140 11.58 5.33 5.72
CA PHE A 140 11.13 4.29 6.63
C PHE A 140 11.26 2.93 5.93
N GLU A 141 11.71 1.91 6.66
CA GLU A 141 11.88 0.55 6.19
C GLU A 141 11.47 -0.44 7.30
N ARG A 142 10.60 -1.40 6.97
CA ARG A 142 10.47 -2.64 7.77
C ARG A 142 11.66 -3.53 7.46
N THR A 143 12.52 -3.79 8.44
CA THR A 143 13.71 -4.61 8.27
C THR A 143 13.49 -6.10 8.55
N GLY A 144 12.29 -6.49 8.96
CA GLY A 144 11.95 -7.88 9.32
C GLY A 144 10.74 -8.01 10.24
N GLY A 145 10.56 -9.20 10.81
CA GLY A 145 9.36 -9.57 11.57
C GLY A 145 8.22 -10.06 10.68
N ASP A 146 7.14 -10.52 11.28
CA ASP A 146 5.93 -11.04 10.60
C ASP A 146 4.68 -10.19 10.87
N SER A 147 4.74 -9.26 11.83
CA SER A 147 3.59 -8.41 12.16
C SER A 147 3.24 -7.46 11.02
N GLY A 148 1.95 -7.13 10.92
CA GLY A 148 1.52 -5.89 10.29
C GLY A 148 2.05 -4.64 11.01
N MET A 149 1.84 -3.46 10.43
CA MET A 149 2.40 -2.20 10.92
C MET A 149 1.50 -1.02 10.66
N ARG A 150 1.34 -0.17 11.69
CA ARG A 150 0.69 1.14 11.63
C ARG A 150 1.71 2.22 12.03
N LEU A 151 1.81 3.26 11.22
CA LEU A 151 2.68 4.42 11.43
C LEU A 151 1.80 5.65 11.61
N GLU A 152 2.06 6.41 12.66
CA GLU A 152 1.32 7.63 12.99
C GLU A 152 2.27 8.80 13.23
N PHE A 153 1.86 9.98 12.82
CA PHE A 153 2.59 11.23 13.05
C PHE A 153 1.62 12.28 13.58
N ASP A 154 1.80 12.74 14.82
CA ASP A 154 0.85 13.64 15.53
C ASP A 154 -0.61 13.15 15.42
N ASP A 155 -0.85 11.88 15.76
CA ASP A 155 -2.15 11.19 15.65
C ASP A 155 -2.69 11.07 14.20
N GLU A 156 -1.91 11.45 13.18
CA GLU A 156 -2.24 11.26 11.77
C GLU A 156 -1.68 9.93 11.25
N PHE A 157 -2.52 9.10 10.66
CA PHE A 157 -2.08 7.87 10.01
C PHE A 157 -1.24 8.15 8.74
N VAL A 158 0.01 7.65 8.72
CA VAL A 158 1.01 7.97 7.68
C VAL A 158 1.69 6.75 7.04
N THR A 159 1.33 5.50 7.40
CA THR A 159 1.91 4.30 6.78
C THR A 159 1.98 4.35 5.25
N PRO A 160 0.89 4.66 4.50
CA PRO A 160 0.91 4.63 3.03
C PRO A 160 1.80 5.73 2.43
N ARG A 161 2.18 6.75 3.20
CA ARG A 161 3.08 7.81 2.74
C ARG A 161 4.55 7.45 2.93
N LEU A 162 4.86 6.74 4.01
CA LEU A 162 6.23 6.40 4.40
C LEU A 162 6.71 5.07 3.83
N VAL A 163 5.80 4.13 3.58
CA VAL A 163 6.13 2.81 3.04
C VAL A 163 5.99 2.88 1.51
N THR A 164 7.11 3.05 0.82
CA THR A 164 7.19 3.21 -0.64
C THR A 164 7.00 1.91 -1.42
N ASP A 165 7.09 0.75 -0.76
CA ASP A 165 6.64 -0.54 -1.30
C ASP A 165 5.40 -1.03 -0.52
N PRO A 166 4.22 -0.46 -0.77
CA PRO A 166 2.99 -0.94 -0.16
C PRO A 166 2.66 -2.37 -0.60
N MET A 167 3.16 -2.83 -1.75
CA MET A 167 2.90 -4.18 -2.26
C MET A 167 3.68 -5.28 -1.53
N ALA A 168 4.71 -4.93 -0.76
CA ALA A 168 5.41 -5.93 0.03
C ALA A 168 4.54 -6.53 1.15
N TYR A 169 3.52 -5.80 1.63
CA TYR A 169 2.73 -6.21 2.81
C TYR A 169 1.25 -5.80 2.81
N ASN A 170 0.81 -5.01 1.83
CA ASN A 170 -0.58 -4.64 1.70
C ASN A 170 -1.17 -5.30 0.47
N ARG A 171 -2.33 -5.92 0.64
CA ARG A 171 -3.10 -6.53 -0.43
C ARG A 171 -4.28 -5.65 -0.77
N THR A 172 -4.61 -5.56 -2.04
CA THR A 172 -5.84 -4.89 -2.46
C THR A 172 -6.99 -5.87 -2.29
N PHE A 173 -7.99 -5.52 -1.50
CA PHE A 173 -9.22 -6.28 -1.36
C PHE A 173 -10.38 -5.49 -1.97
N GLU A 174 -10.97 -6.02 -3.04
CA GLU A 174 -12.11 -5.43 -3.73
C GLU A 174 -13.38 -6.22 -3.44
N ILE A 175 -14.46 -5.51 -3.13
CA ILE A 175 -15.79 -6.05 -2.89
C ILE A 175 -16.72 -5.47 -3.95
N ILE A 176 -17.14 -6.28 -4.91
CA ILE A 176 -17.81 -5.78 -6.13
C ILE A 176 -19.24 -6.30 -6.19
N SER A 177 -20.22 -5.41 -6.36
CA SER A 177 -21.61 -5.79 -6.64
C SER A 177 -21.74 -6.36 -8.04
N THR A 178 -22.51 -7.45 -8.21
CA THR A 178 -22.79 -8.01 -9.53
C THR A 178 -24.13 -7.57 -10.12
N SER A 179 -24.89 -6.71 -9.43
CA SER A 179 -26.21 -6.23 -9.86
C SER A 179 -26.21 -4.71 -10.03
N GLU A 180 -26.79 -4.24 -11.13
CA GLU A 180 -26.99 -2.81 -11.43
C GLU A 180 -28.17 -2.20 -10.65
N ASP A 181 -29.10 -3.04 -10.16
CA ASP A 181 -30.37 -2.58 -9.57
C ASP A 181 -30.51 -2.92 -8.07
N ASP A 182 -29.60 -3.75 -7.55
CA ASP A 182 -29.64 -4.23 -6.16
C ASP A 182 -28.43 -3.76 -5.35
N THR A 183 -28.58 -3.82 -4.03
CA THR A 183 -27.52 -3.49 -3.07
C THR A 183 -27.33 -4.65 -2.10
N PHE A 184 -26.20 -4.68 -1.42
CA PHE A 184 -25.94 -5.57 -0.30
C PHE A 184 -25.14 -4.85 0.79
N THR A 185 -25.20 -5.39 2.00
CA THR A 185 -24.35 -4.96 3.11
C THR A 185 -23.39 -6.08 3.44
N TYR A 186 -22.19 -5.73 3.86
CA TYR A 186 -21.15 -6.69 4.20
C TYR A 186 -20.46 -6.33 5.51
N GLN A 187 -19.74 -7.31 6.03
CA GLN A 187 -18.82 -7.17 7.15
C GLN A 187 -17.62 -8.07 6.89
N PHE A 188 -16.42 -7.64 7.24
CA PHE A 188 -15.24 -8.52 7.27
C PHE A 188 -14.29 -8.18 8.42
N ILE A 189 -13.46 -9.14 8.79
CA ILE A 189 -12.44 -9.00 9.84
C ILE A 189 -11.06 -9.25 9.23
N VAL A 190 -10.11 -8.39 9.58
CA VAL A 190 -8.70 -8.49 9.20
C VAL A 190 -7.86 -8.60 10.47
N ASP A 191 -6.96 -9.58 10.54
CA ASP A 191 -5.86 -9.58 11.52
C ASP A 191 -4.77 -8.60 11.06
N GLY A 192 -4.85 -7.37 11.56
CA GLY A 192 -3.99 -6.26 11.16
C GLY A 192 -4.78 -4.98 10.91
N ALA A 193 -4.58 -4.34 9.76
CA ALA A 193 -5.16 -3.02 9.49
C ALA A 193 -5.82 -2.92 8.11
N VAL A 194 -6.78 -2.01 7.99
CA VAL A 194 -7.51 -1.74 6.75
C VAL A 194 -7.50 -0.24 6.46
N TYR A 195 -7.29 0.11 5.20
CA TYR A 195 -7.26 1.50 4.75
C TYR A 195 -8.03 1.69 3.45
N GLU A 196 -8.39 2.94 3.15
CA GLU A 196 -8.99 3.32 1.88
C GLU A 196 -8.02 3.06 0.72
N ALA A 197 -8.54 2.56 -0.40
CA ALA A 197 -7.80 2.36 -1.61
C ALA A 197 -8.62 2.63 -2.86
N GLN A 198 -7.93 2.61 -4.00
CA GLN A 198 -8.53 2.70 -5.33
C GLN A 198 -7.88 1.65 -6.24
N ALA A 199 -8.69 0.88 -6.95
CA ALA A 199 -8.24 -0.12 -7.91
C ALA A 199 -9.32 -0.35 -8.96
N ASN A 200 -8.94 -0.66 -10.20
CA ASN A 200 -9.88 -1.05 -11.27
C ASN A 200 -11.07 -0.11 -11.53
N GLY A 201 -10.97 1.17 -11.12
CA GLY A 201 -12.06 2.15 -11.23
C GLY A 201 -13.04 2.17 -10.05
N ASN A 202 -12.81 1.29 -9.08
CA ASN A 202 -13.47 1.19 -7.78
C ASN A 202 -12.69 1.99 -6.73
N GLN A 203 -13.37 2.43 -5.66
CA GLN A 203 -12.79 3.21 -4.57
C GLN A 203 -13.56 2.89 -3.28
N GLY A 204 -12.85 2.63 -2.16
CA GLY A 204 -13.52 2.56 -0.86
C GLY A 204 -13.94 3.94 -0.36
N ASP A 205 -15.05 4.03 0.38
CA ASP A 205 -15.58 5.30 0.91
C ASP A 205 -15.63 5.28 2.44
N ILE A 206 -14.47 5.38 3.09
CA ILE A 206 -14.37 5.29 4.55
C ILE A 206 -14.63 6.65 5.20
N ASP A 207 -15.53 6.69 6.18
CA ASP A 207 -15.83 7.86 7.05
C ASP A 207 -16.11 9.17 6.27
N SER A 208 -16.71 9.07 5.08
CA SER A 208 -16.97 10.21 4.19
C SER A 208 -18.15 11.08 4.60
N GLY A 209 -18.98 10.62 5.52
CA GLY A 209 -20.26 11.21 5.90
C GLY A 209 -21.40 10.92 4.91
N GLY A 210 -21.18 10.01 3.95
CA GLY A 210 -22.13 9.59 2.93
C GLY A 210 -23.14 8.53 3.42
N GLU A 211 -24.19 8.27 2.63
CA GLU A 211 -25.14 7.15 2.90
C GLU A 211 -24.49 5.78 2.66
N TRP A 212 -23.39 5.76 1.91
CA TRP A 212 -22.66 4.56 1.49
C TRP A 212 -21.29 4.49 2.17
N GLU A 213 -21.10 5.24 3.26
CA GLU A 213 -19.82 5.23 3.94
C GLU A 213 -19.56 3.86 4.60
N ASP A 214 -18.34 3.39 4.42
CA ASP A 214 -17.80 2.26 5.16
C ASP A 214 -17.34 2.72 6.53
N THR A 215 -17.56 1.88 7.53
CA THR A 215 -17.10 2.11 8.90
C THR A 215 -16.00 1.12 9.24
N ILE A 216 -14.84 1.65 9.63
CA ILE A 216 -13.74 0.87 10.18
C ILE A 216 -13.80 0.91 11.70
N ARG A 217 -13.71 -0.26 12.32
CA ARG A 217 -13.61 -0.39 13.77
C ARG A 217 -12.40 -1.23 14.14
N GLU A 218 -11.46 -0.60 14.85
CA GLU A 218 -10.35 -1.30 15.49
C GLU A 218 -10.84 -2.06 16.71
N ASN A 219 -10.36 -3.28 16.89
CA ASN A 219 -10.65 -4.12 18.04
C ASN A 219 -9.44 -4.15 18.98
N ASP A 220 -9.68 -4.42 20.27
CA ASP A 220 -8.64 -4.48 21.30
C ASP A 220 -7.70 -5.71 21.16
N ASP A 221 -7.91 -6.54 20.14
CA ASP A 221 -7.15 -7.76 19.86
C ASP A 221 -6.33 -7.65 18.57
N GLY A 222 -6.11 -6.44 18.06
CA GLY A 222 -5.34 -6.17 16.83
C GLY A 222 -6.05 -6.54 15.53
N THR A 223 -7.29 -7.02 15.61
CA THR A 223 -8.12 -7.18 14.42
C THR A 223 -8.86 -5.88 14.07
N VAL A 224 -9.18 -5.69 12.81
CA VAL A 224 -10.03 -4.61 12.31
C VAL A 224 -11.30 -5.20 11.74
N THR A 225 -12.45 -4.72 12.21
CA THR A 225 -13.76 -5.04 11.63
C THR A 225 -14.20 -3.92 10.70
N VAL A 226 -14.54 -4.26 9.47
CA VAL A 226 -15.08 -3.32 8.47
C VAL A 226 -16.54 -3.64 8.23
N PHE A 227 -17.37 -2.60 8.18
CA PHE A 227 -18.78 -2.68 7.80
C PHE A 227 -19.00 -1.78 6.60
N GLY A 228 -19.71 -2.29 5.60
CA GLY A 228 -19.94 -1.52 4.39
C GLY A 228 -21.21 -1.89 3.64
N ARG A 229 -21.47 -1.14 2.59
CA ARG A 229 -22.63 -1.30 1.72
C ARG A 229 -22.24 -1.02 0.28
N GLU A 230 -22.58 -1.97 -0.59
CA GLU A 230 -22.23 -1.89 -2.01
C GLU A 230 -23.45 -2.18 -2.91
N GLY A 231 -23.45 -1.73 -4.16
CA GLY A 231 -24.53 -1.90 -5.11
C GLY A 231 -24.21 -1.41 -6.53
N LEU A 232 -25.22 -1.35 -7.40
CA LEU A 232 -25.15 -0.63 -8.68
C LEU A 232 -24.00 -1.03 -9.64
N ALA A 233 -23.52 -2.27 -9.55
CA ALA A 233 -22.33 -2.78 -10.23
C ALA A 233 -21.04 -1.97 -9.98
N GLU A 234 -20.98 -1.29 -8.83
CA GLU A 234 -19.80 -0.62 -8.28
C GLU A 234 -19.07 -1.55 -7.28
N GLY A 235 -17.93 -1.08 -6.77
CA GLY A 235 -17.13 -1.82 -5.81
C GLY A 235 -16.36 -0.92 -4.86
N ASP A 236 -16.19 -1.42 -3.64
CA ASP A 236 -15.35 -0.84 -2.60
C ASP A 236 -13.95 -1.47 -2.69
N VAL A 237 -12.92 -0.67 -2.41
CA VAL A 237 -11.53 -1.11 -2.44
C VAL A 237 -10.83 -0.75 -1.15
N PHE A 238 -10.23 -1.76 -0.55
CA PHE A 238 -9.47 -1.65 0.67
C PHE A 238 -8.02 -2.04 0.46
N LEU A 239 -7.12 -1.33 1.15
CA LEU A 239 -5.76 -1.75 1.35
C LEU A 239 -5.69 -2.51 2.67
N VAL A 240 -5.46 -3.82 2.59
CA VAL A 240 -5.47 -4.72 3.74
C VAL A 240 -4.03 -5.08 4.11
N ASN A 241 -3.63 -4.74 5.33
CA ASN A 241 -2.38 -5.14 5.94
C ASN A 241 -2.66 -6.31 6.89
N GLY A 242 -2.32 -7.54 6.48
CA GLY A 242 -2.62 -8.76 7.23
C GLY A 242 -3.64 -9.67 6.56
N ASP A 243 -4.15 -10.66 7.30
CA ASP A 243 -5.05 -11.71 6.78
C ASP A 243 -6.52 -11.39 6.97
N ILE A 244 -7.33 -11.57 5.92
CA ILE A 244 -8.79 -11.53 6.03
C ILE A 244 -9.21 -12.84 6.70
N GLU A 245 -9.69 -12.75 7.93
CA GLU A 245 -10.06 -13.91 8.73
C GLU A 245 -11.47 -14.39 8.39
N GLU A 246 -12.41 -13.45 8.30
CA GLU A 246 -13.83 -13.73 8.14
C GLU A 246 -14.50 -12.67 7.26
N PHE A 247 -15.52 -13.09 6.51
CA PHE A 247 -16.33 -12.20 5.67
C PHE A 247 -17.80 -12.67 5.72
N TRP A 248 -18.73 -11.72 5.76
CA TRP A 248 -20.16 -12.00 5.70
C TRP A 248 -20.88 -11.03 4.79
N LYS A 249 -21.80 -11.58 3.99
CA LYS A 249 -22.95 -10.84 3.49
C LYS A 249 -23.97 -10.69 4.61
N THR A 250 -24.19 -9.48 5.09
CA THR A 250 -25.11 -9.23 6.21
C THR A 250 -26.54 -8.89 5.76
N GLY A 251 -26.73 -8.58 4.48
CA GLY A 251 -28.06 -8.30 3.91
C GLY A 251 -28.05 -7.97 2.43
N GLY A 252 -29.25 -7.75 1.88
CA GLY A 252 -29.50 -7.34 0.49
C GLY A 252 -29.47 -8.46 -0.56
N ASP A 253 -29.89 -8.13 -1.77
CA ASP A 253 -30.21 -9.09 -2.82
C ASP A 253 -29.12 -9.20 -3.91
N SER A 254 -28.22 -8.21 -4.01
CA SER A 254 -27.15 -8.24 -5.02
C SER A 254 -26.21 -9.43 -4.82
N GLY A 255 -25.72 -10.01 -5.91
CA GLY A 255 -24.57 -10.91 -5.85
C GLY A 255 -23.29 -10.12 -5.60
N MET A 256 -22.20 -10.83 -5.29
CA MET A 256 -20.90 -10.20 -5.04
C MET A 256 -19.76 -10.99 -5.70
N ILE A 257 -18.68 -10.28 -5.99
CA ILE A 257 -17.37 -10.85 -6.30
C ILE A 257 -16.39 -10.25 -5.29
N LEU A 258 -15.55 -11.09 -4.70
CA LEU A 258 -14.45 -10.69 -3.82
C LEU A 258 -13.14 -10.91 -4.55
N GLN A 259 -12.28 -9.90 -4.60
CA GLN A 259 -10.94 -10.02 -5.20
C GLN A 259 -9.87 -9.65 -4.20
N LEU A 260 -8.82 -10.46 -4.12
CA LEU A 260 -7.62 -10.19 -3.33
C LEU A 260 -6.42 -10.17 -4.27
N ASP A 261 -5.80 -9.01 -4.46
CA ASP A 261 -4.73 -8.78 -5.44
C ASP A 261 -5.14 -9.25 -6.85
N GLU A 262 -6.29 -8.77 -7.33
CA GLU A 262 -6.90 -9.11 -8.62
C GLU A 262 -7.32 -10.59 -8.78
N ARG A 263 -7.14 -11.42 -7.75
CA ARG A 263 -7.54 -12.82 -7.75
C ARG A 263 -8.91 -12.97 -7.14
N ASP A 264 -9.83 -13.61 -7.86
CA ASP A 264 -11.15 -13.96 -7.33
C ASP A 264 -11.02 -14.93 -6.13
N VAL A 265 -11.47 -14.47 -4.97
CA VAL A 265 -11.52 -15.20 -3.69
C VAL A 265 -12.95 -15.39 -3.19
N THR A 266 -13.95 -15.17 -4.05
CA THR A 266 -15.38 -15.22 -3.65
C THR A 266 -15.73 -16.57 -3.01
N ASP A 267 -15.30 -17.67 -3.63
CA ASP A 267 -15.55 -19.03 -3.14
C ASP A 267 -14.75 -19.39 -1.87
N GLU A 268 -13.72 -18.60 -1.51
CA GLU A 268 -12.92 -18.82 -0.29
C GLU A 268 -13.65 -18.32 0.97
N PHE A 269 -14.47 -17.28 0.80
CA PHE A 269 -15.13 -16.58 1.90
C PHE A 269 -16.65 -16.79 1.92
N VAL A 270 -17.26 -16.94 0.76
CA VAL A 270 -18.70 -17.14 0.62
C VAL A 270 -18.95 -18.62 0.37
N ASP A 271 -18.93 -19.40 1.45
CA ASP A 271 -19.35 -20.79 1.37
C ASP A 271 -20.82 -20.84 0.92
N ASN A 272 -21.10 -21.61 -0.14
CA ASN A 272 -22.44 -21.77 -0.72
C ASN A 272 -23.48 -22.39 0.24
N ASP A 273 -23.12 -22.67 1.50
CA ASP A 273 -23.97 -23.34 2.50
C ASP A 273 -24.72 -22.38 3.44
N THR A 274 -24.42 -21.08 3.42
CA THR A 274 -25.09 -20.08 4.29
C THR A 274 -26.49 -19.69 3.80
N ALA A 275 -26.88 -20.10 2.59
CA ALA A 275 -28.22 -19.88 2.04
C ALA A 275 -29.33 -20.75 2.71
N ALA A 276 -29.00 -21.55 3.74
CA ALA A 276 -29.94 -22.48 4.39
C ALA A 276 -30.30 -22.15 5.85
N GLN A 277 -29.94 -20.97 6.39
CA GLN A 277 -30.30 -20.57 7.76
C GLN A 277 -31.29 -19.40 7.88
N GLU A 278 -32.18 -19.22 6.90
CA GLU A 278 -33.48 -18.60 7.15
C GLU A 278 -34.60 -19.60 6.89
N GLY A 279 -35.00 -20.29 7.96
CA GLY A 279 -36.15 -21.20 8.02
C GLY A 279 -36.88 -21.10 9.35
#